data_AF-A0A166ZS25-F1
#
_entry.id   AF-A0A166ZS25-F1
#
_cell.length_a   1.000
_cell.length_b   1.000
_cell.length_c   1.000
_cell.angle_alpha   90.00
_cell.angle_beta   90.00
_cell.angle_gamma   90.00
#
_symmetry.space_group_name_H-M   'P 1'
#
loop_
_entity.id
_entity.type
_entity.pdbx_description
1 polymer ?
#
loop_
_entity_poly.entity_id
_entity_poly.type
_entity_poly.pdbx_seq_one_letter_code
_entity_poly.pdbx_strand_id
1 'polypeptide(L)'
;MAEHRTATKSPNPPQSPGAANQESTSPATDQSSEPAIEAHDDGDEGDGHETASDTSSNATSSLASAVRDYNFENKRRYHKFKEGRYAFPNDDAEQEREDMKDAMVVTLCGGSLHGAPLKNPQKILDIGTGTGIWAIDMGDEYPEAEITGIDLSPIQPTYVPVNVSFIVDDAEAEWLYPDDSIDYIHMRNMGPSIKDWTKLLAQAYR
;
A
#
# COMPACT_ATOMS: atom_id res chain seq x y z
N MET A 1 -6.31 -42.96 45.81
CA MET A 1 -6.06 -41.85 46.76
C MET A 1 -6.33 -40.57 45.98
N ALA A 2 -7.58 -40.11 45.87
CA ALA A 2 -8.33 -39.32 46.86
C ALA A 2 -7.58 -38.01 47.18
N GLU A 3 -7.90 -36.91 46.49
CA GLU A 3 -8.66 -35.72 46.99
C GLU A 3 -7.67 -34.51 46.91
N HIS A 4 -7.99 -33.25 46.64
CA HIS A 4 -9.23 -32.48 46.73
C HIS A 4 -9.12 -31.25 45.81
N ARG A 5 -10.19 -30.93 45.06
CA ARG A 5 -10.42 -29.62 44.44
C ARG A 5 -10.82 -28.61 45.52
N THR A 6 -10.37 -27.37 45.41
CA THR A 6 -11.09 -26.22 45.96
C THR A 6 -10.87 -24.98 45.09
N ALA A 7 -11.97 -24.49 44.52
CA ALA A 7 -12.08 -23.24 43.78
C ALA A 7 -12.35 -22.09 44.76
N THR A 8 -11.72 -20.94 44.56
CA THR A 8 -12.06 -19.69 45.25
C THR A 8 -12.52 -18.64 44.25
N LYS A 9 -13.59 -17.95 44.66
CA LYS A 9 -14.59 -17.24 43.88
C LYS A 9 -14.27 -15.74 43.84
N SER A 10 -14.37 -15.12 42.67
CA SER A 10 -14.26 -13.66 42.47
C SER A 10 -15.39 -12.89 43.19
N PRO A 11 -15.14 -11.70 43.76
CA PRO A 11 -16.20 -10.79 44.18
C PRO A 11 -16.61 -9.84 43.05
N ASN A 12 -17.92 -9.62 42.91
CA ASN A 12 -18.55 -8.66 41.99
C ASN A 12 -18.86 -7.32 42.71
N PRO A 13 -19.22 -6.24 41.99
CA PRO A 13 -18.90 -4.85 42.32
C PRO A 13 -19.93 -4.13 43.21
N PRO A 14 -19.60 -2.95 43.76
CA PRO A 14 -20.60 -2.06 44.36
C PRO A 14 -21.35 -1.21 43.30
N GLN A 15 -22.68 -1.16 43.43
CA GLN A 15 -23.60 -0.27 42.71
C GLN A 15 -23.71 1.12 43.36
N SER A 16 -24.06 2.12 42.54
CA SER A 16 -24.25 3.55 42.85
C SER A 16 -25.53 3.89 43.63
N PRO A 17 -25.57 5.10 44.22
CA PRO A 17 -26.71 6.03 44.14
C PRO A 17 -26.22 7.37 43.53
N GLY A 18 -26.97 8.25 42.87
CA GLY A 18 -28.39 8.45 42.62
C GLY A 18 -28.53 9.87 42.06
N ALA A 19 -29.51 10.08 41.17
CA ALA A 19 -29.74 11.23 40.30
C ALA A 19 -29.76 12.65 40.92
N ALA A 20 -29.38 13.65 40.13
CA ALA A 20 -30.11 14.92 40.05
C ALA A 20 -29.94 15.60 38.67
N ASN A 21 -31.07 15.74 37.99
CA ASN A 21 -31.34 16.51 36.78
C ASN A 21 -31.21 18.02 37.04
N GLN A 22 -30.81 18.82 36.05
CA GLN A 22 -31.51 20.07 35.69
C GLN A 22 -31.08 20.64 34.33
N GLU A 23 -32.11 20.97 33.54
CA GLU A 23 -32.12 21.51 32.18
C GLU A 23 -31.86 23.01 32.09
N SER A 24 -31.40 23.41 30.90
CA SER A 24 -31.74 24.63 30.12
C SER A 24 -31.39 26.02 30.68
N THR A 25 -30.70 26.82 29.86
CA THR A 25 -31.25 28.03 29.19
C THR A 25 -30.21 28.64 28.24
N SER A 26 -30.57 28.83 26.96
CA SER A 26 -29.94 29.83 26.08
C SER A 26 -30.51 31.23 26.35
N PRO A 27 -29.83 32.31 25.94
CA PRO A 27 -30.38 33.07 24.81
C PRO A 27 -29.35 33.69 23.83
N ALA A 28 -29.78 33.72 22.56
CA ALA A 28 -29.67 34.77 21.51
C ALA A 28 -28.36 35.55 21.22
N THR A 29 -27.86 35.31 19.99
CA THR A 29 -27.51 36.25 18.89
C THR A 29 -26.52 37.41 19.11
N ASP A 30 -25.39 37.36 18.39
CA ASP A 30 -24.91 38.53 17.63
C ASP A 30 -24.13 38.07 16.38
N GLN A 31 -24.33 38.81 15.29
CA GLN A 31 -23.79 38.58 13.95
C GLN A 31 -22.54 39.45 13.75
N SER A 32 -21.42 38.85 13.32
CA SER A 32 -20.41 39.61 12.57
C SER A 32 -19.80 38.72 11.49
N SER A 33 -20.31 38.94 10.28
CA SER A 33 -19.85 38.43 8.99
C SER A 33 -18.46 38.96 8.65
N GLU A 34 -17.47 38.07 8.52
CA GLU A 34 -16.24 38.36 7.79
C GLU A 34 -16.45 38.09 6.29
N PRO A 35 -15.99 38.98 5.38
CA PRO A 35 -16.22 38.79 3.95
C PRO A 35 -15.31 37.69 3.42
N ALA A 36 -15.93 36.69 2.79
CA ALA A 36 -15.26 35.73 1.91
C ALA A 36 -14.66 36.49 0.73
N ILE A 37 -13.36 36.30 0.52
CA ILE A 37 -12.63 36.86 -0.61
C ILE A 37 -12.94 35.96 -1.81
N GLU A 38 -13.86 36.39 -2.67
CA GLU A 38 -14.11 35.74 -3.96
C GLU A 38 -12.93 36.04 -4.90
N ALA A 39 -12.23 34.99 -5.33
CA ALA A 39 -11.26 35.09 -6.41
C ALA A 39 -12.05 35.24 -7.73
N HIS A 40 -12.00 36.45 -8.27
CA HIS A 40 -12.54 36.81 -9.57
C HIS A 40 -11.72 36.09 -10.67
N ASP A 41 -12.39 35.24 -11.45
CA ASP A 41 -11.85 34.58 -12.63
C ASP A 41 -11.90 35.58 -13.81
N ASP A 42 -10.88 36.42 -13.91
CA ASP A 42 -10.67 37.26 -15.09
C ASP A 42 -10.08 36.37 -16.20
N GLY A 43 -10.97 35.96 -17.11
CA GLY A 43 -10.58 35.30 -18.36
C GLY A 43 -9.71 36.22 -19.21
N ASP A 44 -8.41 35.93 -19.24
CA ASP A 44 -7.46 36.50 -20.19
C ASP A 44 -7.45 35.62 -21.45
N GLU A 45 -7.97 36.16 -22.56
CA GLU A 45 -7.89 35.56 -23.89
C GLU A 45 -6.45 35.65 -24.42
N GLY A 46 -5.62 34.67 -24.04
CA GLY A 46 -4.29 34.45 -24.60
C GLY A 46 -4.31 33.48 -25.79
N ASP A 47 -4.13 34.01 -27.00
CA ASP A 47 -3.87 33.26 -28.24
C ASP A 47 -2.64 32.34 -28.09
N GLY A 48 -2.89 31.03 -28.12
CA GLY A 48 -1.87 30.00 -27.87
C GLY A 48 -2.21 28.66 -28.52
N HIS A 49 -1.89 28.55 -29.82
CA HIS A 49 -1.56 27.34 -30.59
C HIS A 49 -2.13 26.00 -30.07
N GLU A 50 -3.22 25.51 -30.68
CA GLU A 50 -3.75 24.17 -30.44
C GLU A 50 -2.69 23.09 -30.71
N THR A 51 -2.24 22.42 -29.64
CA THR A 51 -1.56 21.13 -29.75
C THR A 51 -2.52 20.06 -29.25
N ALA A 52 -3.05 19.28 -30.19
CA ALA A 52 -3.94 18.18 -29.88
C ALA A 52 -3.18 17.09 -29.12
N SER A 53 -3.36 16.99 -27.80
CA SER A 53 -2.89 15.87 -26.98
C SER A 53 -3.60 15.74 -25.62
N ASP A 54 -4.93 15.88 -25.55
CA ASP A 54 -5.68 15.75 -24.28
C ASP A 54 -6.63 14.55 -24.24
N THR A 55 -6.19 13.39 -24.75
CA THR A 55 -6.96 12.13 -24.61
C THR A 55 -6.21 11.06 -23.82
N SER A 56 -4.91 11.24 -23.55
CA SER A 56 -4.10 10.25 -22.80
C SER A 56 -3.93 10.57 -21.32
N SER A 57 -4.17 11.81 -20.89
CA SER A 57 -3.94 12.29 -19.51
C SER A 57 -5.09 11.95 -18.55
N ASN A 58 -6.34 12.00 -19.03
CA ASN A 58 -7.53 11.72 -18.21
C ASN A 58 -7.82 10.21 -18.05
N ALA A 59 -7.39 9.38 -19.00
CA ALA A 59 -7.57 7.93 -18.92
C ALA A 59 -6.64 7.31 -17.86
N THR A 60 -5.40 7.79 -17.75
CA THR A 60 -4.44 7.32 -16.73
C THR A 60 -4.80 7.77 -15.33
N SER A 61 -5.26 9.02 -15.17
CA SER A 61 -5.67 9.55 -13.86
C SER A 61 -6.92 8.88 -13.29
N SER A 62 -7.92 8.58 -14.13
CA SER A 62 -9.16 7.89 -13.73
C SER A 62 -8.95 6.40 -13.43
N LEU A 63 -8.05 5.72 -14.15
CA LEU A 63 -7.65 4.34 -13.80
C LEU A 63 -6.87 4.33 -12.48
N ALA A 64 -5.95 5.28 -12.28
CA ALA A 64 -5.19 5.41 -11.04
C ALA A 64 -6.06 5.77 -9.82
N SER A 65 -7.16 6.53 -10.00
CA SER A 65 -8.09 6.82 -8.91
C SER A 65 -8.99 5.61 -8.58
N ALA A 66 -9.51 4.90 -9.58
CA ALA A 66 -10.32 3.70 -9.37
C ALA A 66 -9.54 2.55 -8.71
N VAL A 67 -8.23 2.50 -8.91
CA VAL A 67 -7.32 1.55 -8.26
C VAL A 67 -7.05 1.91 -6.78
N ARG A 68 -7.17 3.19 -6.42
CA ARG A 68 -7.06 3.68 -5.03
C ARG A 68 -8.34 3.56 -4.23
N ASP A 69 -9.45 3.20 -4.86
CA ASP A 69 -10.66 2.85 -4.13
C ASP A 69 -10.40 1.57 -3.32
N TYR A 70 -10.79 1.59 -2.04
CA TYR A 70 -10.61 0.46 -1.13
C TYR A 70 -11.95 -0.22 -0.82
N ASN A 71 -11.92 -1.54 -0.69
CA ASN A 71 -13.04 -2.31 -0.16
C ASN A 71 -12.86 -2.51 1.34
N PHE A 72 -13.96 -2.46 2.10
CA PHE A 72 -13.93 -2.67 3.54
C PHE A 72 -14.82 -3.86 3.91
N GLU A 73 -14.23 -4.89 4.51
CA GLU A 73 -14.96 -6.05 5.05
C GLU A 73 -14.54 -6.31 6.48
N ASN A 74 -15.49 -6.54 7.40
CA ASN A 74 -15.21 -6.80 8.81
C ASN A 74 -14.29 -5.76 9.48
N LYS A 75 -14.40 -4.48 9.07
CA LYS A 75 -13.55 -3.34 9.50
C LYS A 75 -12.07 -3.42 9.06
N ARG A 76 -11.74 -4.33 8.14
CA ARG A 76 -10.42 -4.43 7.51
C ARG A 76 -10.48 -3.81 6.11
N ARG A 77 -9.39 -3.19 5.66
CA ARG A 77 -9.27 -2.58 4.32
C ARG A 77 -8.67 -3.59 3.35
N TYR A 78 -9.19 -3.68 2.14
CA TYR A 78 -8.74 -4.56 1.07
C TYR A 78 -8.59 -3.78 -0.24
N HIS A 79 -7.79 -4.32 -1.16
CA HIS A 79 -7.62 -3.80 -2.51
C HIS A 79 -8.87 -4.04 -3.39
N LYS A 80 -9.22 -3.07 -4.25
CA LYS A 80 -10.36 -3.19 -5.18
C LYS A 80 -9.95 -3.68 -6.57
N PHE A 81 -8.72 -3.40 -7.01
CA PHE A 81 -8.21 -3.90 -8.28
C PHE A 81 -8.05 -5.43 -8.24
N LYS A 82 -8.72 -6.15 -9.16
CA LYS A 82 -8.80 -7.63 -9.20
C LYS A 82 -9.28 -8.23 -7.86
N GLU A 83 -10.35 -7.66 -7.31
CA GLU A 83 -11.05 -8.14 -6.10
C GLU A 83 -11.15 -9.67 -6.04
N GLY A 84 -10.83 -10.24 -4.87
CA GLY A 84 -10.84 -11.68 -4.63
C GLY A 84 -9.62 -12.46 -5.13
N ARG A 85 -8.63 -11.83 -5.79
CA ARG A 85 -7.35 -12.48 -6.09
C ARG A 85 -6.37 -12.51 -4.93
N TYR A 86 -6.37 -11.49 -4.07
CA TYR A 86 -5.54 -11.46 -2.87
C TYR A 86 -6.44 -11.37 -1.64
N ALA A 87 -6.31 -12.36 -0.76
CA ALA A 87 -7.26 -12.59 0.32
C ALA A 87 -6.91 -11.84 1.61
N PHE A 88 -5.77 -11.12 1.62
CA PHE A 88 -5.32 -10.42 2.80
C PHE A 88 -5.72 -8.94 2.76
N PRO A 89 -5.97 -8.35 3.95
CA PRO A 89 -6.13 -6.91 4.08
C PRO A 89 -4.89 -6.14 3.59
N ASN A 90 -5.02 -4.83 3.42
CA ASN A 90 -3.92 -3.90 3.17
C ASN A 90 -3.97 -2.69 4.11
N ASP A 91 -4.62 -2.84 5.27
CA ASP A 91 -4.62 -1.82 6.33
C ASP A 91 -3.30 -1.77 7.11
N ASP A 92 -3.16 -0.75 7.94
CA ASP A 92 -1.93 -0.45 8.67
C ASP A 92 -1.45 -1.64 9.54
N ALA A 93 -2.36 -2.37 10.18
CA ALA A 93 -2.01 -3.54 10.97
C ALA A 93 -1.43 -4.69 10.12
N GLU A 94 -1.91 -4.87 8.89
CA GLU A 94 -1.35 -5.88 7.98
C GLU A 94 -0.02 -5.40 7.39
N GLN A 95 0.11 -4.12 7.08
CA GLN A 95 1.38 -3.52 6.65
C GLN A 95 2.47 -3.66 7.72
N GLU A 96 2.16 -3.37 9.00
CA GLU A 96 3.09 -3.60 10.12
C GLU A 96 3.52 -5.08 10.22
N ARG A 97 2.59 -6.01 9.96
CA ARG A 97 2.88 -7.45 9.93
C ARG A 97 3.81 -7.81 8.78
N GLU A 98 3.65 -7.17 7.62
CA GLU A 98 4.53 -7.33 6.45
C GLU A 98 5.93 -6.79 6.70
N ASP A 99 6.03 -5.60 7.28
CA ASP A 99 7.29 -4.94 7.63
C ASP A 99 8.08 -5.79 8.65
N MET A 100 7.40 -6.33 9.67
CA MET A 100 8.02 -7.23 10.63
C MET A 100 8.54 -8.51 9.96
N LYS A 101 7.78 -9.06 9.01
CA LYS A 101 8.16 -10.26 8.24
C LYS A 101 9.40 -9.98 7.39
N ASP A 102 9.48 -8.82 6.74
CA ASP A 102 10.67 -8.39 6.00
C ASP A 102 11.89 -8.30 6.93
N ALA A 103 11.79 -7.51 8.00
CA ALA A 103 12.88 -7.30 8.96
C ALA A 103 13.37 -8.63 9.57
N MET A 104 12.46 -9.56 9.87
CA MET A 104 12.81 -10.91 10.32
C MET A 104 13.64 -11.67 9.28
N VAL A 105 13.24 -11.66 8.01
CA VAL A 105 13.96 -12.37 6.95
C VAL A 105 15.35 -11.76 6.74
N VAL A 106 15.44 -10.43 6.63
CA VAL A 106 16.72 -9.73 6.46
C VAL A 106 17.66 -10.04 7.64
N THR A 107 17.14 -10.04 8.86
CA THR A 107 17.91 -10.41 10.06
C THR A 107 18.40 -11.86 10.01
N LEU A 108 17.55 -12.81 9.62
CA LEU A 108 17.92 -14.22 9.47
C LEU A 108 18.98 -14.43 8.38
N CYS A 109 18.99 -13.58 7.35
CA CYS A 109 19.98 -13.55 6.28
C CYS A 109 21.21 -12.72 6.62
N GLY A 110 21.41 -12.34 7.90
CA GLY A 110 22.60 -11.61 8.35
C GLY A 110 22.69 -10.17 7.82
N GLY A 111 21.54 -9.55 7.52
CA GLY A 111 21.45 -8.21 6.96
C GLY A 111 21.50 -8.15 5.44
N SER A 112 21.60 -9.29 4.74
CA SER A 112 21.64 -9.32 3.28
C SER A 112 20.23 -9.27 2.67
N LEU A 113 20.03 -8.39 1.68
CA LEU A 113 18.76 -8.23 0.96
C LEU A 113 18.54 -9.32 -0.11
N HIS A 114 19.61 -9.94 -0.62
CA HIS A 114 19.55 -10.99 -1.63
C HIS A 114 20.72 -11.98 -1.52
N GLY A 115 20.47 -13.25 -1.86
CA GLY A 115 21.52 -14.27 -1.96
C GLY A 115 22.20 -14.37 -3.33
N ALA A 116 21.74 -13.61 -4.32
CA ALA A 116 22.26 -13.67 -5.69
C ALA A 116 23.63 -12.97 -5.81
N PRO A 117 24.56 -13.46 -6.65
CA PRO A 117 25.88 -12.86 -6.83
C PRO A 117 25.83 -11.66 -7.79
N LEU A 118 25.04 -10.63 -7.43
CA LEU A 118 24.91 -9.40 -8.21
C LEU A 118 26.22 -8.58 -8.15
N LYS A 119 26.53 -7.87 -9.25
CA LYS A 119 27.71 -7.00 -9.33
C LYS A 119 27.35 -5.58 -9.73
N ASN A 120 26.70 -5.43 -10.87
CA ASN A 120 26.21 -4.15 -11.36
C ASN A 120 24.88 -4.32 -12.09
N PRO A 121 23.82 -4.79 -11.39
CA PRO A 121 22.50 -4.90 -12.00
C PRO A 121 22.05 -3.53 -12.50
N GLN A 122 21.39 -3.48 -13.65
CA GLN A 122 20.84 -2.26 -14.25
C GLN A 122 19.33 -2.21 -14.08
N LYS A 123 18.64 -3.35 -14.11
CA LYS A 123 17.19 -3.45 -13.96
C LYS A 123 16.79 -4.54 -12.98
N ILE A 124 16.02 -4.16 -11.96
CA ILE A 124 15.55 -5.04 -10.90
C ILE A 124 14.02 -4.95 -10.82
N LEU A 125 13.36 -6.10 -10.75
CA LEU A 125 11.92 -6.21 -10.55
C LEU A 125 11.61 -6.86 -9.21
N ASP A 126 10.83 -6.19 -8.36
CA ASP A 126 10.32 -6.73 -7.10
C ASP A 126 8.83 -7.08 -7.23
N ILE A 127 8.53 -8.38 -7.20
CA ILE A 127 7.18 -8.90 -7.42
C ILE A 127 6.46 -9.09 -6.09
N GLY A 128 5.31 -8.43 -5.95
CA GLY A 128 4.55 -8.38 -4.71
C GLY A 128 5.30 -7.56 -3.67
N THR A 129 5.66 -6.33 -4.06
CA THR A 129 6.54 -5.46 -3.27
C THR A 129 5.94 -5.06 -1.91
N GLY A 130 4.62 -5.23 -1.71
CA GLY A 130 3.96 -4.94 -0.45
C GLY A 130 4.12 -3.46 -0.07
N THR A 131 4.68 -3.19 1.11
CA THR A 131 4.98 -1.81 1.55
C THR A 131 6.12 -1.15 0.78
N GLY A 132 6.90 -1.92 0.03
CA GLY A 132 8.01 -1.43 -0.79
C GLY A 132 9.36 -1.35 -0.08
N ILE A 133 9.45 -1.72 1.20
CA ILE A 133 10.69 -1.61 2.00
C ILE A 133 11.88 -2.28 1.32
N TRP A 134 11.70 -3.53 0.84
CA TRP A 134 12.79 -4.25 0.18
C TRP A 134 13.29 -3.54 -1.09
N ALA A 135 12.37 -3.02 -1.91
CA ALA A 135 12.72 -2.30 -3.13
C ALA A 135 13.43 -0.96 -2.83
N ILE A 136 13.02 -0.28 -1.76
CA ILE A 136 13.67 0.96 -1.28
C ILE A 136 15.10 0.66 -0.82
N ASP A 137 15.27 -0.35 0.03
CA ASP A 137 16.59 -0.72 0.56
C ASP A 137 17.53 -1.17 -0.57
N MET A 138 17.02 -1.90 -1.57
CA MET A 138 17.78 -2.25 -2.76
C MET A 138 18.15 -1.02 -3.62
N GLY A 139 17.30 0.01 -3.63
CA GLY A 139 17.54 1.25 -4.35
C GLY A 139 18.70 2.03 -3.75
N ASP A 140 18.81 2.01 -2.43
CA ASP A 140 19.94 2.55 -1.69
C ASP A 140 21.22 1.69 -1.86
N GLU A 141 21.10 0.35 -1.91
CA GLU A 141 22.25 -0.56 -2.11
C GLU A 141 22.81 -0.48 -3.56
N TYR A 142 21.93 -0.31 -4.56
CA TYR A 142 22.27 -0.25 -5.97
C TYR A 142 21.76 1.05 -6.62
N PRO A 143 22.40 2.20 -6.36
CA PRO A 143 21.92 3.51 -6.84
C PRO A 143 21.98 3.68 -8.37
N GLU A 144 22.73 2.83 -9.08
CA GLU A 144 22.81 2.81 -10.54
C GLU A 144 21.74 1.91 -11.20
N ALA A 145 21.06 1.06 -10.42
CA ALA A 145 20.02 0.17 -10.92
C ALA A 145 18.66 0.88 -10.90
N GLU A 146 17.86 0.67 -11.94
CA GLU A 146 16.43 0.97 -11.94
C GLU A 146 15.68 -0.16 -11.23
N ILE A 147 14.89 0.19 -10.22
CA ILE A 147 14.09 -0.75 -9.44
C ILE A 147 12.61 -0.46 -9.64
N THR A 148 11.88 -1.47 -10.08
CA THR A 148 10.43 -1.43 -10.19
C THR A 148 9.82 -2.42 -9.21
N GLY A 149 9.01 -1.94 -8.28
CA GLY A 149 8.15 -2.80 -7.46
C GLY A 149 6.75 -2.89 -8.07
N ILE A 150 6.21 -4.10 -8.17
CA ILE A 150 4.83 -4.32 -8.60
C ILE A 150 4.00 -4.92 -7.48
N ASP A 151 2.78 -4.41 -7.31
CA ASP A 151 1.79 -4.96 -6.36
C ASP A 151 0.37 -4.71 -6.87
N LEU A 152 -0.63 -5.43 -6.35
CA LEU A 152 -2.03 -5.15 -6.62
C LEU A 152 -2.54 -3.93 -5.82
N SER A 153 -1.88 -3.59 -4.72
CA SER A 153 -2.26 -2.52 -3.79
C SER A 153 -1.34 -1.30 -3.92
N PRO A 154 -1.87 -0.09 -4.13
CA PRO A 154 -1.09 1.15 -4.13
C PRO A 154 -0.86 1.68 -2.70
N ILE A 155 -0.11 0.94 -1.88
CA ILE A 155 0.14 1.27 -0.45
C ILE A 155 1.55 1.79 -0.18
N GLN A 156 2.39 1.90 -1.21
CA GLN A 156 3.79 2.26 -1.08
C GLN A 156 3.98 3.75 -0.77
N PRO A 157 5.04 4.13 -0.06
CA PRO A 157 5.33 5.53 0.25
C PRO A 157 5.62 6.35 -1.01
N THR A 158 5.33 7.65 -0.95
CA THR A 158 5.59 8.57 -2.07
C THR A 158 7.01 9.11 -2.08
N TYR A 159 7.71 9.06 -0.95
CA TYR A 159 9.10 9.53 -0.83
C TYR A 159 10.03 8.33 -0.81
N VAL A 160 10.68 8.08 -1.93
CA VAL A 160 11.58 6.95 -2.18
C VAL A 160 12.82 7.39 -2.94
N PRO A 161 13.89 6.56 -3.02
CA PRO A 161 15.03 6.83 -3.88
C PRO A 161 14.60 7.10 -5.32
N VAL A 162 15.35 7.95 -6.02
CA VAL A 162 15.00 8.41 -7.38
C VAL A 162 15.02 7.29 -8.44
N ASN A 163 15.70 6.18 -8.13
CA ASN A 163 15.80 5.00 -8.95
C ASN A 163 14.77 3.91 -8.60
N VAL A 164 13.85 4.18 -7.68
CA VAL A 164 12.79 3.26 -7.25
C VAL A 164 11.43 3.78 -7.74
N SER A 165 10.65 2.89 -8.35
CA SER A 165 9.30 3.18 -8.83
C SER A 165 8.34 2.05 -8.46
N PHE A 166 7.06 2.38 -8.28
CA PHE A 166 6.02 1.41 -7.96
C PHE A 166 4.89 1.46 -8.98
N ILE A 167 4.46 0.29 -9.44
CA ILE A 167 3.39 0.14 -10.43
C ILE A 167 2.34 -0.80 -9.87
N VAL A 168 1.07 -0.40 -9.98
CA VAL A 168 -0.02 -1.33 -9.69
C VAL A 168 -0.20 -2.27 -10.87
N ASP A 169 0.19 -3.53 -10.68
CA ASP A 169 0.11 -4.55 -11.73
C ASP A 169 -0.10 -5.95 -11.15
N ASP A 170 -0.60 -6.85 -11.98
CA ASP A 170 -0.74 -8.26 -11.66
C ASP A 170 0.45 -9.04 -12.21
N ALA A 171 1.25 -9.63 -11.33
CA ALA A 171 2.41 -10.44 -11.70
C ALA A 171 2.08 -11.58 -12.68
N GLU A 172 0.85 -12.10 -12.66
CA GLU A 172 0.40 -13.16 -13.57
C GLU A 172 -0.11 -12.64 -14.93
N ALA A 173 -0.18 -11.33 -15.13
CA ALA A 173 -0.47 -10.74 -16.43
C ALA A 173 0.67 -10.99 -17.42
N GLU A 174 0.42 -10.68 -18.70
CA GLU A 174 1.46 -10.73 -19.72
C GLU A 174 2.49 -9.62 -19.47
N TRP A 175 3.77 -10.00 -19.38
CA TRP A 175 4.84 -9.04 -19.13
C TRP A 175 5.22 -8.31 -20.40
N LEU A 176 5.27 -6.97 -20.31
CA LEU A 176 5.64 -6.06 -21.40
C LEU A 176 7.16 -5.81 -21.49
N TYR A 177 7.94 -6.45 -20.63
CA TYR A 177 9.39 -6.38 -20.65
C TYR A 177 9.93 -7.14 -21.88
N PRO A 178 10.95 -6.60 -22.57
CA PRO A 178 11.70 -7.36 -23.56
C PRO A 178 12.37 -8.59 -22.93
N ASP A 179 12.59 -9.62 -23.74
CA ASP A 179 13.39 -10.79 -23.35
C ASP A 179 14.80 -10.36 -22.91
N ASP A 180 15.40 -11.09 -21.97
CA ASP A 180 16.73 -10.85 -21.40
C ASP A 180 16.97 -9.40 -20.89
N SER A 181 15.93 -8.69 -20.46
CA SER A 181 16.02 -7.26 -20.10
C SER A 181 16.04 -6.95 -18.60
N ILE A 182 15.76 -7.93 -17.73
CA ILE A 182 15.77 -7.77 -16.27
C ILE A 182 16.93 -8.57 -15.70
N ASP A 183 17.83 -7.91 -14.96
CA ASP A 183 19.03 -8.55 -14.41
C ASP A 183 18.72 -9.35 -13.13
N TYR A 184 17.71 -8.92 -12.37
CA TYR A 184 17.31 -9.59 -11.15
C TYR A 184 15.80 -9.45 -10.90
N ILE A 185 15.16 -10.58 -10.61
CA ILE A 185 13.75 -10.64 -10.23
C ILE A 185 13.68 -11.17 -8.80
N HIS A 186 13.14 -10.37 -7.91
CA HIS A 186 12.89 -10.74 -6.53
C HIS A 186 11.41 -11.07 -6.33
N MET A 187 11.15 -12.11 -5.54
CA MET A 187 9.82 -12.47 -5.09
C MET A 187 9.93 -13.20 -3.76
N ARG A 188 9.11 -12.81 -2.78
CA ARG A 188 9.14 -13.41 -1.44
C ARG A 188 7.75 -13.43 -0.84
N ASN A 189 7.40 -14.53 -0.17
CA ASN A 189 6.10 -14.72 0.48
C ASN A 189 4.88 -14.65 -0.47
N MET A 190 5.09 -14.93 -1.75
CA MET A 190 4.05 -14.88 -2.79
C MET A 190 3.19 -16.16 -2.91
N GLY A 191 3.48 -17.18 -2.09
CA GLY A 191 2.78 -18.47 -2.06
C GLY A 191 1.25 -18.35 -2.09
N PRO A 192 0.63 -17.52 -1.23
CA PRO A 192 -0.82 -17.34 -1.20
C PRO A 192 -1.41 -16.53 -2.36
N SER A 193 -0.58 -15.80 -3.11
CA SER A 193 -1.02 -14.76 -4.05
C SER A 193 -0.98 -15.20 -5.51
N ILE A 194 -0.15 -16.19 -5.84
CA ILE A 194 0.07 -16.67 -7.21
C ILE A 194 -0.71 -17.96 -7.45
N LYS A 195 -1.48 -17.99 -8.53
CA LYS A 195 -2.31 -19.15 -8.92
C LYS A 195 -1.58 -20.07 -9.90
N ASP A 196 -0.84 -19.51 -10.85
CA ASP A 196 -0.09 -20.22 -11.88
C ASP A 196 1.41 -19.88 -11.81
N TRP A 197 2.11 -20.62 -10.96
CA TRP A 197 3.57 -20.52 -10.82
C TRP A 197 4.32 -20.90 -12.08
N THR A 198 3.79 -21.82 -12.88
CA THR A 198 4.46 -22.24 -14.12
C THR A 198 4.46 -21.10 -15.13
N LYS A 199 3.33 -20.42 -15.30
CA LYS A 199 3.26 -19.23 -16.15
C LYS A 199 4.18 -18.12 -15.63
N LEU A 200 4.11 -17.81 -14.34
CA LEU A 200 4.91 -16.74 -13.75
C LEU A 200 6.41 -16.98 -13.96
N LEU A 201 6.90 -18.18 -13.65
CA LEU A 201 8.30 -18.53 -13.85
C LEU A 201 8.68 -18.54 -15.33
N ALA A 202 7.82 -19.04 -16.21
CA ALA A 202 8.09 -18.99 -17.66
C ALA A 202 8.29 -17.55 -18.16
N GLN A 203 7.57 -16.57 -17.62
CA GLN A 203 7.78 -15.15 -17.95
C GLN A 203 9.06 -14.60 -17.32
N ALA A 204 9.37 -14.98 -16.07
CA ALA A 204 10.58 -14.55 -15.37
C ALA A 204 11.89 -15.07 -16.00
N TYR A 205 11.82 -16.16 -16.78
CA TYR A 205 12.96 -16.76 -17.48
C TYR A 205 13.06 -16.35 -18.96
N ARG A 206 12.22 -15.42 -19.43
CA ARG A 206 12.36 -14.81 -20.77
C ARG A 206 13.47 -13.78 -20.78
#